data_AF-W1DIU6-F1
#
_entry.id   AF-W1DIU6-F1
#
_cell.length_a   1.000
_cell.length_b   1.000
_cell.length_c   1.000
_cell.angle_alpha   90.00
_cell.angle_beta   90.00
_cell.angle_gamma   90.00
#
_symmetry.space_group_name_H-M   'P 1'
#
loop_
_entity.id
_entity.type
_entity.pdbx_description
1 polymer ?
#
loop_
_entity_poly.entity_id
_entity_poly.type
_entity_poly.pdbx_seq_one_letter_code
_entity_poly.pdbx_strand_id
1 'polypeptide(L)'
;MIPDVSQALAWLEKHPQALQGIQRGLERETLRVNADGTLATTGHPPALGSALTHKWITTDFAEALLEFITPVDGDIEHMLTFMRDVHRYTARQIGDERMWPLSMPCYIAPGQDIELAQYGTSNVGRLKNAISRGAEEPLWRADADYLRRAL
;
A
#
# COMPACT_ATOMS: atom_id res chain seq x y z
N MET A 1 0.84 -29.44 -13.94
CA MET A 1 1.68 -29.81 -15.10
C MET A 1 1.94 -28.53 -15.88
N ILE A 2 3.20 -28.18 -16.14
CA ILE A 2 3.57 -26.97 -16.90
C ILE A 2 3.45 -27.28 -18.41
N PRO A 3 2.82 -26.41 -19.23
CA PRO A 3 2.68 -26.65 -20.67
C PRO A 3 4.03 -26.57 -21.40
N ASP A 4 4.12 -27.24 -22.55
CA ASP A 4 5.25 -27.06 -23.46
C ASP A 4 5.17 -25.66 -24.12
N VAL A 5 6.23 -24.88 -23.96
CA VAL A 5 6.37 -23.52 -24.49
C VAL A 5 7.56 -23.38 -25.46
N SER A 6 8.12 -24.50 -25.94
CA SER A 6 9.33 -24.54 -26.75
C SER A 6 9.24 -23.69 -28.02
N GLN A 7 8.07 -23.68 -28.69
CA GLN A 7 7.85 -22.85 -29.89
C GLN A 7 7.89 -21.35 -29.57
N ALA A 8 7.29 -20.93 -28.46
CA ALA A 8 7.27 -19.53 -28.05
C ALA A 8 8.67 -19.05 -27.62
N LEU A 9 9.41 -19.90 -26.90
CA LEU A 9 10.80 -19.62 -26.53
C LEU A 9 11.70 -19.49 -27.76
N ALA A 10 11.60 -20.42 -28.72
CA ALA A 10 12.37 -20.37 -29.96
C ALA A 10 12.04 -19.13 -30.81
N TRP A 11 10.80 -18.64 -30.77
CA TRP A 11 10.46 -17.37 -31.39
C TRP A 11 11.11 -16.20 -30.64
N LEU A 12 11.05 -16.19 -29.30
CA LEU A 12 11.60 -15.11 -28.48
C LEU A 12 13.12 -15.00 -28.61
N GLU A 13 13.83 -16.13 -28.65
CA GLU A 13 15.28 -16.20 -28.88
C GLU A 13 15.70 -15.54 -30.21
N LYS A 14 14.86 -15.66 -31.25
CA LYS A 14 15.10 -15.04 -32.56
C LYS A 14 14.75 -13.56 -32.61
N HIS A 15 14.00 -13.05 -31.63
CA HIS A 15 13.53 -11.67 -31.57
C HIS A 15 13.88 -11.00 -30.22
N PRO A 16 15.16 -10.91 -29.84
CA PRO A 16 15.56 -10.46 -28.50
C PRO A 16 15.11 -9.01 -28.19
N GLN A 17 14.94 -8.18 -29.22
CA GLN A 17 14.46 -6.80 -29.06
C GLN A 17 12.96 -6.70 -28.76
N ALA A 18 12.19 -7.78 -28.91
CA ALA A 18 10.75 -7.78 -28.66
C ALA A 18 10.37 -7.48 -27.19
N LEU A 19 11.31 -7.69 -26.26
CA LEU A 19 11.14 -7.39 -24.83
C LEU A 19 11.87 -6.10 -24.39
N GLN A 20 12.49 -5.38 -25.31
CA GLN A 20 13.14 -4.12 -24.96
C GLN A 20 12.08 -3.08 -24.59
N GLY A 21 12.28 -2.40 -23.46
CA GLY A 21 11.39 -1.32 -23.03
C GLY A 21 10.18 -1.73 -22.18
N ILE A 22 10.20 -2.91 -21.54
CA ILE A 22 9.19 -3.29 -20.53
C ILE A 22 9.05 -2.19 -19.48
N GLN A 23 7.82 -1.73 -19.29
CA GLN A 23 7.43 -0.74 -18.27
C GLN A 23 6.89 -1.45 -17.02
N ARG A 24 7.12 -0.87 -15.84
CA ARG A 24 6.75 -1.42 -14.53
C ARG A 24 6.25 -0.32 -13.61
N GLY A 25 5.50 -0.70 -12.58
CA GLY A 25 5.14 0.15 -11.45
C GLY A 25 5.03 -0.71 -10.20
N LEU A 26 5.25 -0.10 -9.04
CA LEU A 26 5.10 -0.75 -7.74
C LEU A 26 4.13 0.04 -6.85
N GLU A 27 3.26 -0.72 -6.20
CA GLU A 27 2.41 -0.28 -5.11
C GLU A 27 2.84 -1.06 -3.87
N ARG A 28 3.02 -0.37 -2.73
CA ARG A 28 3.42 -1.01 -1.47
C ARG A 28 2.69 -0.39 -0.29
N GLU A 29 2.01 -1.25 0.46
CA GLU A 29 1.25 -0.88 1.65
C GLU A 29 2.04 -1.08 2.95
N THR A 30 1.77 -0.25 3.95
CA THR A 30 2.31 -0.39 5.31
C THR A 30 1.48 0.34 6.35
N LEU A 31 1.22 -0.34 7.46
CA LEU A 31 0.60 0.31 8.62
C LEU A 31 1.63 1.22 9.32
N ARG A 32 1.19 2.42 9.70
CA ARG A 32 1.87 3.24 10.70
C ARG A 32 1.63 2.63 12.07
N VAL A 33 2.70 2.45 12.83
CA VAL A 33 2.68 1.82 14.15
C VAL A 33 3.50 2.61 15.14
N ASN A 34 3.12 2.52 16.41
CA ASN A 34 3.93 3.03 17.51
C ASN A 34 5.17 2.13 17.74
N ALA A 35 6.10 2.59 18.58
CA ALA A 35 7.31 1.83 18.91
C ALA A 35 7.04 0.48 19.59
N ASP A 36 5.89 0.32 20.23
CA ASP A 36 5.43 -0.93 20.85
C ASP A 36 4.72 -1.90 19.87
N GLY A 37 4.59 -1.50 18.59
CA GLY A 37 3.92 -2.29 17.55
C GLY A 37 2.39 -2.17 17.54
N THR A 38 1.80 -1.30 18.35
CA THR A 38 0.37 -0.96 18.26
C THR A 38 0.08 -0.09 17.04
N LEU A 39 -1.12 -0.22 16.47
CA LEU A 39 -1.56 0.62 15.36
C LEU A 39 -1.57 2.11 15.76
N ALA A 40 -0.98 2.97 14.92
CA ALA A 40 -1.02 4.41 15.13
C ALA A 40 -2.44 4.97 14.96
N THR A 41 -2.81 5.94 15.80
CA THR A 41 -4.15 6.56 15.81
C THR A 41 -4.12 8.04 15.43
N THR A 42 -2.96 8.57 15.03
CA THR A 42 -2.90 9.92 14.43
C THR A 42 -3.46 9.88 13.02
N GLY A 43 -3.92 11.03 12.52
CA GLY A 43 -4.28 11.18 11.11
C GLY A 43 -3.08 11.10 10.16
N HIS A 44 -3.36 11.14 8.85
CA HIS A 44 -2.36 11.18 7.80
C HIS A 44 -1.40 12.37 8.02
N PRO A 45 -0.06 12.14 8.05
CA PRO A 45 0.88 13.19 8.38
C PRO A 45 0.78 14.39 7.43
N PRO A 46 0.57 15.63 7.92
CA PRO A 46 0.36 16.80 7.05
C PRO A 46 1.49 17.08 6.05
N ALA A 47 2.73 16.70 6.39
CA ALA A 47 3.89 16.86 5.54
C ALA A 47 3.89 15.95 4.28
N LEU A 48 3.00 14.94 4.24
CA LEU A 48 2.76 14.11 3.06
C LEU A 48 1.69 14.70 2.13
N GLY A 49 1.04 15.78 2.55
CA GLY A 49 0.02 16.47 1.77
C GLY A 49 -1.33 15.77 1.81
N SER A 50 -2.05 15.80 0.67
CA SER A 50 -3.39 15.25 0.56
C SER A 50 -3.34 13.83 -0.01
N ALA A 51 -3.70 12.83 0.80
CA ALA A 51 -3.81 11.44 0.33
C ALA A 51 -4.76 11.31 -0.88
N LEU A 52 -5.76 12.18 -1.01
CA LEU A 52 -6.68 12.13 -2.15
C LEU A 52 -6.01 12.44 -3.49
N THR A 53 -4.99 13.30 -3.52
CA THR A 53 -4.43 13.87 -4.76
C THR A 53 -2.93 13.76 -4.89
N HIS A 54 -2.21 13.32 -3.86
CA HIS A 54 -0.77 13.16 -3.88
C HIS A 54 -0.37 11.99 -4.79
N LYS A 55 0.63 12.19 -5.64
CA LYS A 55 0.92 11.29 -6.77
C LYS A 55 1.59 9.97 -6.38
N TRP A 56 2.27 9.94 -5.23
CA TRP A 56 3.21 8.87 -4.88
C TRP A 56 3.01 8.29 -3.48
N ILE A 57 2.17 8.95 -2.68
CA ILE A 57 1.93 8.63 -1.27
C ILE A 57 0.45 8.90 -1.05
N THR A 58 -0.29 7.86 -0.67
CA THR A 58 -1.71 7.93 -0.33
C THR A 58 -1.95 7.06 0.90
N THR A 59 -3.20 6.97 1.30
CA THR A 59 -3.72 5.92 2.16
C THR A 59 -4.53 4.93 1.32
N ASP A 60 -4.69 3.71 1.83
CA ASP A 60 -5.65 2.74 1.29
C ASP A 60 -6.90 2.68 2.19
N PHE A 61 -7.21 1.53 2.81
CA PHE A 61 -8.43 1.31 3.58
C PHE A 61 -8.50 2.17 4.86
N ALA A 62 -7.42 2.19 5.63
CA ALA A 62 -7.33 2.86 6.93
C ALA A 62 -6.47 4.14 6.84
N GLU A 63 -6.74 5.10 7.72
CA GLU A 63 -5.97 6.36 7.83
C GLU A 63 -4.51 6.12 8.24
N ALA A 64 -4.26 5.02 8.95
CA ALA A 64 -2.93 4.55 9.31
C ALA A 64 -2.27 3.65 8.25
N LEU A 65 -2.99 3.21 7.21
CA LEU A 65 -2.46 2.35 6.15
C LEU A 65 -1.91 3.21 5.01
N LEU A 66 -0.61 3.49 5.05
CA LEU A 66 0.08 4.18 3.98
C LEU A 66 0.23 3.28 2.76
N GLU A 67 0.13 3.87 1.58
CA GLU A 67 0.40 3.23 0.30
C GLU A 67 1.35 4.10 -0.52
N PHE A 68 2.43 3.50 -1.01
CA PHE A 68 3.43 4.15 -1.85
C PHE A 68 3.33 3.64 -3.28
N ILE A 69 3.31 4.58 -4.23
CA ILE A 69 3.07 4.30 -5.65
C ILE A 69 4.21 4.92 -6.46
N THR A 70 4.93 4.10 -7.24
CA THR A 70 5.94 4.62 -8.18
C THR A 70 5.27 5.14 -9.45
N PRO A 71 5.85 6.15 -10.14
CA PRO A 71 5.51 6.35 -11.53
C PRO A 71 5.85 5.11 -12.36
N VAL A 72 5.25 5.01 -13.55
CA VAL A 72 5.59 3.98 -14.52
C VAL A 72 7.03 4.19 -15.01
N ASP A 73 7.83 3.13 -15.01
CA ASP A 73 9.26 3.19 -15.30
C ASP A 73 9.76 1.96 -16.08
N GLY A 74 10.74 2.17 -16.96
CA GLY A 74 11.44 1.11 -17.69
C GLY A 74 12.67 0.58 -16.95
N ASP A 75 13.21 1.33 -15.99
CA ASP A 75 14.42 1.02 -15.25
C ASP A 75 14.11 0.51 -13.83
N ILE A 76 14.59 -0.69 -13.52
CA ILE A 76 14.31 -1.36 -12.24
C ILE A 76 15.03 -0.67 -11.07
N GLU A 77 16.28 -0.24 -11.25
CA GLU A 77 17.06 0.38 -10.18
C GLU A 77 16.52 1.77 -9.86
N HIS A 78 16.13 2.54 -10.87
CA HIS A 78 15.51 3.84 -10.70
C HIS A 78 14.16 3.71 -9.98
N MET A 79 13.30 2.78 -10.41
CA MET A 79 12.01 2.51 -9.75
C MET A 79 12.17 2.13 -8.27
N LEU A 80 13.11 1.23 -7.95
CA LEU A 80 13.38 0.81 -6.57
C LEU A 80 14.01 1.94 -5.74
N THR A 81 14.85 2.78 -6.34
CA THR A 81 15.43 3.96 -5.69
C THR A 81 14.35 4.98 -5.37
N PHE A 82 13.45 5.25 -6.32
CA PHE A 82 12.30 6.12 -6.11
C PHE A 82 11.42 5.62 -4.96
N MET A 83 11.07 4.33 -4.96
CA MET A 83 10.31 3.71 -3.87
C MET A 83 11.01 3.90 -2.53
N ARG A 84 12.33 3.71 -2.47
CA ARG A 84 13.13 3.92 -1.26
C ARG A 84 13.15 5.38 -0.81
N ASP A 85 13.17 6.33 -1.73
CA ASP A 85 13.16 7.75 -1.42
C ASP A 85 11.83 8.21 -0.84
N VAL A 86 10.72 7.69 -1.37
CA VAL A 86 9.38 7.86 -0.77
C VAL A 86 9.35 7.32 0.67
N HIS A 87 9.89 6.12 0.91
CA HIS A 87 10.01 5.57 2.26
C HIS A 87 10.88 6.45 3.18
N ARG A 88 12.05 6.90 2.70
CA ARG A 88 12.97 7.76 3.47
C ARG A 88 12.35 9.10 3.85
N TYR A 89 11.62 9.72 2.92
CA TYR A 89 10.92 10.96 3.20
C TYR A 89 9.86 10.73 4.26
N THR A 90 8.95 9.77 4.04
CA THR A 90 7.86 9.48 4.96
C THR A 90 8.35 9.11 6.36
N ALA A 91 9.37 8.26 6.48
CA ALA A 91 9.94 7.87 7.78
C ALA A 91 10.48 9.05 8.61
N ARG A 92 10.85 10.17 7.96
CA ARG A 92 11.27 11.40 8.65
C ARG A 92 10.11 12.33 9.01
N GLN A 93 8.93 12.12 8.41
CA GLN A 93 7.75 12.98 8.58
C GLN A 93 6.69 12.40 9.54
N ILE A 94 6.86 11.14 9.98
CA ILE A 94 5.89 10.43 10.85
C ILE A 94 6.23 10.51 12.35
N GLY A 95 7.16 11.37 12.76
CA GLY A 95 7.54 11.51 14.17
C GLY A 95 8.18 10.24 14.73
N ASP A 96 7.69 9.77 15.89
CA ASP A 96 8.17 8.56 16.57
C ASP A 96 7.51 7.27 16.06
N GLU A 97 6.55 7.38 15.14
CA GLU A 97 5.91 6.23 14.48
C GLU A 97 6.86 5.52 13.52
N ARG A 98 6.49 4.31 13.12
CA ARG A 98 7.25 3.43 12.24
C ARG A 98 6.33 2.76 11.23
N MET A 99 6.94 2.14 10.23
CA MET A 99 6.24 1.36 9.21
C MET A 99 6.26 -0.12 9.59
N TRP A 100 5.10 -0.76 9.61
CA TRP A 100 4.99 -2.19 9.85
C TRP A 100 5.61 -3.00 8.68
N PRO A 101 6.55 -3.92 8.95
CA PRO A 101 7.34 -4.56 7.90
C PRO A 101 6.74 -5.89 7.38
N LEU A 102 5.60 -6.34 7.91
CA LEU A 102 5.01 -7.64 7.59
C LEU A 102 3.63 -7.48 6.93
N SER A 103 3.19 -8.50 6.20
CA SER A 103 1.85 -8.53 5.57
C SER A 103 0.73 -8.77 6.57
N MET A 104 0.93 -9.68 7.54
CA MET A 104 -0.03 -9.85 8.63
C MET A 104 -0.02 -8.60 9.51
N PRO A 105 -1.18 -8.14 10.03
CA PRO A 105 -1.28 -6.85 10.69
C PRO A 105 -0.44 -6.78 11.96
N CYS A 106 -0.16 -5.55 12.36
CA CYS A 106 0.45 -5.26 13.66
C CYS A 106 -0.50 -5.62 14.81
N TYR A 107 -0.09 -5.35 16.05
CA TYR A 107 -0.99 -5.55 17.18
C TYR A 107 -2.15 -4.55 17.09
N ILE A 108 -3.36 -5.09 16.99
CA ILE A 108 -4.62 -4.35 17.05
C ILE A 108 -5.36 -4.90 18.26
N ALA A 109 -5.61 -4.05 19.26
CA ALA A 109 -6.24 -4.51 20.49
C ALA A 109 -7.68 -4.99 20.22
N PRO A 110 -8.20 -5.98 20.97
CA PRO A 110 -9.58 -6.40 20.83
C PRO A 110 -10.54 -5.22 21.05
N GLY A 111 -11.38 -4.92 20.06
CA GLY A 111 -12.32 -3.80 20.10
C GLY A 111 -11.69 -2.43 19.81
N GLN A 112 -10.44 -2.37 19.37
CA GLN A 112 -9.84 -1.15 18.85
C GLN A 112 -10.51 -0.78 17.52
N ASP A 113 -11.09 0.42 17.47
CA ASP A 113 -11.61 0.98 16.23
C ASP A 113 -10.45 1.33 15.29
N ILE A 114 -10.57 0.91 14.03
CA ILE A 114 -9.63 1.27 12.96
C ILE A 114 -10.22 2.48 12.24
N GLU A 115 -9.53 3.62 12.31
CA GLU A 115 -9.95 4.81 11.57
C GLU A 115 -9.81 4.55 10.07
N LEU A 116 -10.94 4.65 9.36
CA LEU A 116 -10.96 4.58 7.89
C LEU A 116 -10.23 5.77 7.28
N ALA A 117 -9.66 5.60 6.09
CA ALA A 117 -9.00 6.69 5.39
C ALA A 117 -9.91 7.92 5.18
N GLN A 118 -9.35 9.11 5.37
CA GLN A 118 -10.06 10.39 5.32
C GLN A 118 -9.60 11.23 4.11
N TYR A 119 -10.45 11.33 3.10
CA TYR A 119 -10.17 12.10 1.86
C TYR A 119 -10.83 13.48 1.81
N GLY A 120 -11.23 14.05 2.95
CA GLY A 120 -11.88 15.35 3.06
C GLY A 120 -13.35 15.39 2.59
N THR A 121 -13.87 16.60 2.33
CA THR A 121 -15.32 16.84 2.14
C THR A 121 -15.78 16.96 0.68
N SER A 122 -14.86 16.90 -0.28
CA SER A 122 -15.20 16.91 -1.71
C SER A 122 -16.07 15.68 -2.07
N ASN A 123 -16.87 15.77 -3.14
CA ASN A 123 -17.72 14.64 -3.55
C ASN A 123 -16.90 13.38 -3.84
N VAL A 124 -15.74 13.51 -4.48
CA VAL A 124 -14.82 12.40 -4.76
C VAL A 124 -14.22 11.84 -3.47
N GLY A 125 -13.80 12.71 -2.54
CA GLY A 125 -13.29 12.28 -1.24
C GLY A 125 -14.34 11.53 -0.41
N ARG A 126 -15.56 12.07 -0.33
CA ARG A 126 -16.68 11.40 0.35
C ARG A 126 -17.05 10.06 -0.29
N LEU A 127 -16.97 9.96 -1.62
CA LEU A 127 -17.19 8.70 -2.33
C LEU A 127 -16.12 7.66 -1.95
N LYS A 128 -14.84 8.03 -1.95
CA LYS A 128 -13.77 7.13 -1.49
C LYS A 128 -13.97 6.70 -0.03
N ASN A 129 -14.26 7.65 0.88
CA ASN A 129 -14.56 7.31 2.28
C ASN A 129 -15.75 6.34 2.39
N ALA A 130 -16.80 6.51 1.57
CA ALA A 130 -17.96 5.63 1.56
C ALA A 130 -17.62 4.22 1.03
N ILE A 131 -16.71 4.11 0.05
CA ILE A 131 -16.20 2.82 -0.43
C ILE A 131 -15.42 2.10 0.68
N SER A 132 -14.54 2.79 1.41
CA SER A 132 -13.83 2.20 2.55
C SER A 132 -14.80 1.71 3.62
N ARG A 133 -15.84 2.48 3.95
CA ARG A 133 -16.93 2.05 4.86
C ARG A 133 -17.68 0.82 4.34
N GLY A 134 -17.94 0.76 3.03
CA GLY A 134 -18.59 -0.40 2.41
C GLY A 134 -17.72 -1.66 2.40
N ALA A 135 -16.39 -1.51 2.34
CA ALA A 135 -15.44 -2.62 2.43
C ALA A 135 -15.30 -3.15 3.88
N GLU A 136 -15.61 -2.32 4.88
CA GLU A 136 -15.53 -2.70 6.29
C GLU A 136 -16.51 -3.82 6.66
N GLU A 137 -17.76 -3.74 6.18
CA GLU A 137 -18.82 -4.69 6.55
C GLU A 137 -18.56 -6.15 6.09
N PRO A 138 -18.09 -6.42 4.85
CA PRO A 138 -17.91 -7.80 4.37
C PRO A 138 -16.55 -8.40 4.70
N LEU A 139 -15.47 -7.60 4.67
CA LEU A 139 -14.10 -8.11 4.83
C LEU A 139 -13.71 -8.20 6.31
N TRP A 140 -14.01 -7.21 7.14
CA TRP A 140 -13.55 -7.20 8.53
C TRP A 140 -14.48 -7.91 9.51
N ARG A 141 -15.75 -8.19 9.18
CA ARG A 141 -16.52 -9.18 9.96
C ARG A 141 -15.99 -10.60 9.79
N ALA A 142 -15.48 -10.94 8.60
CA ALA A 142 -14.84 -12.23 8.34
C ALA A 142 -13.42 -12.27 8.92
N ASP A 143 -12.66 -11.17 8.77
CA ASP A 143 -11.26 -11.11 9.19
C ASP A 143 -11.05 -10.76 10.66
N ALA A 144 -11.96 -10.07 11.36
CA ALA A 144 -11.86 -9.96 12.82
C ALA A 144 -11.95 -11.34 13.47
N ASP A 145 -12.75 -12.26 12.93
CA ASP A 145 -12.81 -13.65 13.39
C ASP A 145 -11.65 -14.52 12.85
N TYR A 146 -11.09 -14.22 11.67
CA TYR A 146 -9.89 -14.88 11.14
C TYR A 146 -8.61 -14.46 11.89
N LEU A 147 -8.42 -13.16 12.16
CA LEU A 147 -7.34 -12.59 12.97
C LEU A 147 -7.45 -13.00 14.45
N ARG A 148 -8.67 -13.25 14.97
CA ARG A 148 -8.89 -13.83 16.30
C ARG A 148 -8.57 -15.33 16.41
N ARG A 149 -8.58 -16.08 15.31
CA ARG A 149 -8.34 -17.55 15.28
C ARG A 149 -6.89 -17.93 14.94
N ALA A 150 -6.10 -16.98 14.45
CA ALA A 150 -4.70 -17.17 14.10
C ALA A 150 -3.73 -16.91 15.28
N LEU A 151 -4.28 -16.68 16.49
CA LEU A 151 -3.61 -16.62 17.80
C LEU A 151 -4.31 -17.59 18.77
#